data_AF-A6BG21-F1
#
_entry.id   AF-A6BG21-F1
#
_cell.length_a   1.000
_cell.length_b   1.000
_cell.length_c   1.000
_cell.angle_alpha   90.00
_cell.angle_beta   90.00
_cell.angle_gamma   90.00
#
_symmetry.space_group_name_H-M   'P 1'
#
loop_
_entity.id
_entity.type
_entity.pdbx_description
1 polymer ?
#
loop_
_entity_poly.entity_id
_entity_poly.type
_entity_poly.pdbx_seq_one_letter_code
_entity_poly.pdbx_strand_id
1 'polypeptide(L)'
;MVNQILLHISNTPLELVEYCQKKGIAVEAYSPIAHGEILHQPEIASMAEKYGVSVPQLCIRYTLQLGAISLPKTGNPEHMKTNADVDFEISAEDMEVLKNFKHIESYGESSGFPVYGGKL
;
A
#
# COMPACT_ATOMS: atom_id res chain seq x y z
N MET A 1 -4.81 4.42 20.38
CA MET A 1 -5.90 3.65 19.73
C MET A 1 -5.53 3.50 18.26
N VAL A 2 -5.84 2.36 17.65
CA VAL A 2 -5.49 2.08 16.25
C VAL A 2 -6.74 1.71 15.45
N ASN A 3 -6.71 1.96 14.14
CA ASN A 3 -7.69 1.46 13.18
C ASN A 3 -6.94 0.81 12.01
N GLN A 4 -7.06 -0.50 11.89
CA GLN A 4 -6.41 -1.28 10.85
C GLN A 4 -7.35 -1.43 9.65
N ILE A 5 -6.94 -0.92 8.48
CA ILE A 5 -7.79 -0.82 7.28
C ILE A 5 -7.04 -1.29 6.04
N LEU A 6 -7.79 -1.69 5.00
CA LEU A 6 -7.18 -2.00 3.70
C LEU A 6 -6.66 -0.70 3.12
N LEU A 7 -5.35 -0.59 2.95
CA LEU A 7 -4.73 0.62 2.42
C LEU A 7 -3.50 0.24 1.59
N HIS A 8 -3.59 0.47 0.30
CA HIS A 8 -2.52 0.24 -0.67
C HIS A 8 -2.78 1.07 -1.92
N ILE A 9 -1.80 1.13 -2.82
CA ILE A 9 -2.01 1.67 -4.17
C ILE A 9 -3.18 0.89 -4.80
N SER A 10 -4.18 1.59 -5.34
CA SER A 10 -5.47 1.05 -5.84
C SER A 10 -6.64 0.98 -4.84
N ASN A 11 -6.37 1.17 -3.53
CA ASN A 11 -7.40 1.32 -2.51
C ASN A 11 -6.94 2.29 -1.41
N THR A 12 -7.25 3.58 -1.61
CA THR A 12 -6.82 4.65 -0.72
C THR A 12 -8.02 5.40 -0.13
N PRO A 13 -8.65 4.88 0.95
CA PRO A 13 -9.79 5.51 1.59
C PRO A 13 -9.38 6.78 2.37
N LEU A 14 -9.02 7.85 1.65
CA LEU A 14 -8.45 9.08 2.20
C LEU A 14 -9.32 9.72 3.28
N GLU A 15 -10.64 9.75 3.07
CA GLU A 15 -11.57 10.31 4.07
C GLU A 15 -11.48 9.58 5.42
N LEU A 16 -11.34 8.25 5.39
CA LEU A 16 -11.20 7.43 6.60
C LEU A 16 -9.82 7.62 7.25
N VAL A 17 -8.76 7.70 6.44
CA VAL A 17 -7.40 7.98 6.91
C VAL A 17 -7.36 9.33 7.63
N GLU A 18 -7.86 10.38 6.99
CA GLU A 18 -7.92 11.72 7.56
C GLU A 18 -8.79 11.79 8.81
N TYR A 19 -9.94 11.11 8.81
CA TYR A 19 -10.79 11.03 9.99
C TYR A 19 -10.04 10.43 11.17
N CYS A 20 -9.35 9.30 10.97
CA CYS A 20 -8.58 8.64 12.01
C CYS A 20 -7.48 9.56 12.55
N GLN A 21 -6.71 10.18 11.66
CA GLN A 21 -5.63 11.10 12.02
C GLN A 21 -6.14 12.32 12.80
N LYS A 22 -7.24 12.95 12.36
CA LYS A 22 -7.90 14.07 13.08
C LYS A 22 -8.40 13.68 14.47
N LYS A 23 -8.65 12.39 14.72
CA LYS A 23 -9.09 11.84 16.01
C LYS A 23 -7.95 11.27 16.86
N GLY A 24 -6.69 11.35 16.40
CA GLY A 24 -5.55 10.75 17.10
C GLY A 24 -5.59 9.21 17.10
N ILE A 25 -6.27 8.62 16.12
CA ILE A 25 -6.30 7.18 15.88
C ILE A 25 -5.24 6.86 14.83
N ALA A 26 -4.24 6.05 15.19
CA ALA A 26 -3.22 5.64 14.23
C ALA A 26 -3.83 4.67 13.20
N VAL A 27 -3.51 4.89 11.93
CA VAL A 27 -3.93 4.01 10.84
C VAL A 27 -2.89 2.92 10.64
N GLU A 28 -3.33 1.67 10.63
CA GLU A 28 -2.49 0.53 10.22
C GLU A 28 -2.95 0.06 8.84
N ALA A 29 -2.04 0.08 7.87
CA ALA A 29 -2.28 -0.35 6.51
C ALA A 29 -2.05 -1.86 6.38
N TYR A 30 -3.12 -2.65 6.35
CA TYR A 30 -3.00 -4.06 6.00
C TYR A 30 -2.95 -4.25 4.48
N SER A 31 -2.25 -5.30 4.05
CA SER A 31 -2.01 -5.62 2.64
C SER A 31 -1.42 -4.48 1.80
N PRO A 32 -0.35 -3.80 2.23
CA PRO A 32 0.19 -2.63 1.53
C PRO A 32 0.64 -2.92 0.09
N ILE A 33 0.88 -4.20 -0.27
CA ILE A 33 1.30 -4.65 -1.60
C ILE A 33 0.11 -5.29 -2.37
N ALA A 34 -1.14 -4.92 -2.05
CA ALA A 34 -2.36 -5.34 -2.74
C ALA A 34 -2.42 -6.84 -3.08
N HIS A 35 -2.08 -7.70 -2.10
CA HIS A 35 -2.07 -9.17 -2.27
C HIS A 35 -1.11 -9.71 -3.35
N GLY A 36 -0.17 -8.89 -3.82
CA GLY A 36 0.74 -9.24 -4.90
C GLY A 36 0.24 -8.82 -6.28
N GLU A 37 -1.03 -8.47 -6.46
CA GLU A 37 -1.57 -8.06 -7.76
C GLU A 37 -0.94 -6.76 -8.29
N ILE A 38 -0.53 -5.87 -7.39
CA ILE A 38 0.17 -4.64 -7.76
C ILE A 38 1.51 -4.93 -8.47
N LEU A 39 2.12 -6.10 -8.24
CA LEU A 39 3.37 -6.51 -8.89
C LEU A 39 3.20 -6.74 -10.40
N HIS A 40 1.96 -6.91 -10.86
CA HIS A 40 1.62 -7.11 -12.27
C HIS A 40 1.24 -5.81 -12.99
N GLN A 41 1.35 -4.65 -12.33
CA GLN A 41 1.00 -3.35 -12.91
C GLN A 41 2.25 -2.67 -13.49
N PRO A 42 2.42 -2.60 -14.83
CA PRO A 42 3.61 -2.03 -15.44
C PRO A 42 3.81 -0.55 -15.10
N GLU A 43 2.74 0.20 -14.91
CA GLU A 43 2.82 1.61 -14.51
C GLU A 43 3.46 1.80 -13.13
N ILE A 44 3.22 0.87 -12.21
CA ILE A 44 3.82 0.88 -10.87
C ILE A 44 5.28 0.45 -10.93
N ALA A 45 5.62 -0.52 -11.78
CA ALA A 45 7.00 -0.90 -12.02
C ALA A 45 7.82 0.28 -12.58
N SER A 46 7.32 0.98 -13.60
CA SER A 46 7.98 2.16 -14.16
C SER A 46 8.15 3.28 -13.14
N MET A 47 7.17 3.48 -12.24
CA MET A 47 7.31 4.44 -11.16
C MET A 47 8.35 4.00 -10.13
N ALA A 48 8.40 2.73 -9.74
CA ALA A 48 9.39 2.23 -8.80
C ALA A 48 10.83 2.39 -9.35
N GLU A 49 11.01 2.16 -10.66
CA GLU A 49 12.28 2.40 -11.37
C GLU A 49 12.74 3.86 -11.30
N LYS A 50 11.81 4.84 -11.39
CA LYS A 50 12.12 6.28 -11.24
C LYS A 50 12.82 6.58 -9.90
N TYR A 51 12.52 5.81 -8.85
CA TYR A 51 13.11 5.94 -7.52
C TYR A 51 14.26 4.97 -7.27
N GLY A 52 14.58 4.08 -8.22
CA GLY A 52 15.61 3.05 -8.05
C GLY A 52 15.27 1.99 -6.99
N VAL A 53 13.98 1.76 -6.72
CA VAL A 53 13.50 0.80 -5.72
C VAL A 53 12.62 -0.30 -6.34
N SER A 54 12.33 -1.33 -5.56
CA SER A 54 11.38 -2.38 -5.95
C SER A 54 9.92 -1.91 -5.83
N VAL A 55 9.01 -2.58 -6.55
CA VAL A 55 7.56 -2.34 -6.40
C VAL A 55 7.09 -2.47 -4.94
N PRO A 56 7.50 -3.52 -4.18
CA PRO A 56 7.19 -3.59 -2.75
C PRO A 56 7.65 -2.38 -1.93
N GLN A 57 8.87 -1.88 -2.14
CA GLN A 57 9.40 -0.70 -1.45
C GLN A 57 8.56 0.54 -1.77
N LEU A 58 8.20 0.76 -3.04
CA LEU A 58 7.30 1.84 -3.45
C LEU A 58 5.94 1.75 -2.74
N CYS A 59 5.34 0.56 -2.70
CA CYS A 59 4.05 0.34 -2.06
C CYS A 59 4.10 0.61 -0.55
N ILE A 60 5.13 0.11 0.13
CA ILE A 60 5.32 0.31 1.57
C ILE A 60 5.55 1.79 1.86
N ARG A 61 6.47 2.44 1.14
CA ARG A 61 6.77 3.86 1.31
C ARG A 61 5.55 4.74 1.06
N TYR A 62 4.74 4.41 0.06
CA TYR A 62 3.48 5.09 -0.21
C TYR A 62 2.57 5.12 1.03
N THR A 63 2.31 3.96 1.65
CA THR A 63 1.48 3.90 2.86
C THR A 63 2.08 4.65 4.05
N LEU A 64 3.42 4.62 4.20
CA LEU A 64 4.13 5.38 5.22
C LEU A 64 3.99 6.90 5.01
N GLN A 65 4.08 7.37 3.76
CA GLN A 65 3.92 8.80 3.42
C GLN A 65 2.47 9.30 3.56
N LEU A 66 1.48 8.41 3.53
CA LEU A 66 0.10 8.74 3.93
C LEU A 66 -0.06 8.88 5.45
N GLY A 67 1.00 8.62 6.23
CA GLY A 67 0.98 8.67 7.69
C GLY A 67 0.40 7.40 8.33
N ALA A 68 0.40 6.28 7.61
CA ALA A 68 -0.03 4.98 8.16
C ALA A 68 1.18 4.15 8.64
N ILE A 69 0.91 3.19 9.50
CA ILE A 69 1.83 2.12 9.88
C ILE A 69 1.67 0.99 8.86
N SER A 70 2.70 0.69 8.08
CA SER A 70 2.62 -0.33 7.03
C SER A 70 2.84 -1.75 7.61
N LEU A 71 2.00 -2.71 7.24
CA LEU A 71 2.08 -4.10 7.71
C LEU A 71 2.34 -5.11 6.56
N PRO A 72 3.51 -5.07 5.89
CA PRO A 72 3.84 -6.04 4.86
C PRO A 72 4.11 -7.43 5.47
N LYS A 73 3.56 -8.48 4.87
CA LYS A 73 3.84 -9.87 5.24
C LYS A 73 4.91 -10.45 4.32
N THR A 74 5.90 -11.12 4.89
CA THR A 74 6.80 -12.02 4.15
C THR A 74 7.36 -13.09 5.08
N GLY A 75 7.57 -14.30 4.56
CA GLY A 75 8.36 -15.35 5.22
C GLY A 75 9.80 -15.42 4.73
N ASN A 76 10.16 -14.67 3.69
CA ASN A 76 11.49 -14.63 3.10
C ASN A 76 12.34 -13.54 3.78
N PRO A 77 13.49 -13.90 4.42
CA PRO A 77 14.36 -12.94 5.09
C PRO A 77 14.91 -11.82 4.21
N GLU A 78 15.22 -12.10 2.94
CA GLU A 78 15.70 -11.07 2.00
C GLU A 78 14.61 -10.05 1.72
N HIS A 79 13.37 -10.51 1.51
CA HIS A 79 12.24 -9.60 1.40
C HIS A 79 11.98 -8.82 2.69
N MET A 80 12.21 -9.40 3.89
CA MET A 80 12.07 -8.64 5.14
C MET A 80 13.05 -7.46 5.16
N LYS A 81 14.30 -7.71 4.77
CA LYS A 81 15.34 -6.68 4.68
C LYS A 81 14.97 -5.61 3.65
N THR A 82 14.61 -6.01 2.43
CA THR A 82 14.23 -5.06 1.37
C THR A 82 12.96 -4.28 1.71
N ASN A 83 11.96 -4.90 2.33
CA ASN A 83 10.72 -4.23 2.77
C ASN A 83 10.96 -3.19 3.87
N ALA A 84 12.02 -3.35 4.68
CA ALA A 84 12.43 -2.39 5.69
C ALA A 84 13.28 -1.23 5.12
N ASP A 85 13.93 -1.45 3.97
CA ASP A 85 14.80 -0.48 3.30
C ASP A 85 13.98 0.49 2.44
N VAL A 86 13.26 1.41 3.10
CA VAL A 86 12.32 2.35 2.45
C VAL A 86 12.64 3.82 2.79
N ASP A 87 13.93 4.13 2.95
CA ASP A 87 14.43 5.48 3.24
C ASP A 87 14.59 6.31 1.96
N PHE A 88 13.47 6.61 1.32
CA PHE A 88 13.38 7.50 0.16
C PHE A 88 12.06 8.28 0.23
N GLU A 89 11.87 9.27 -0.64
CA GLU A 89 10.65 10.07 -0.68
C GLU A 89 10.02 10.04 -2.07
N ILE A 90 8.72 9.72 -2.12
CA ILE A 90 7.88 9.81 -3.31
C ILE A 90 7.46 11.28 -3.44
N SER A 91 7.66 11.87 -4.62
CA SER A 91 7.30 13.27 -4.85
C SER A 91 5.79 13.50 -4.69
N ALA A 92 5.40 14.75 -4.41
CA ALA A 92 3.99 15.11 -4.26
C ALA A 92 3.16 14.74 -5.51
N GLU A 93 3.72 14.96 -6.70
CA GLU A 93 3.09 14.65 -7.98
C GLU A 93 2.85 13.15 -8.13
N ASP A 94 3.84 12.31 -7.82
CA ASP A 94 3.70 10.86 -7.91
C ASP A 94 2.77 10.32 -6.81
N MET A 95 2.76 10.92 -5.61
CA MET A 95 1.78 10.61 -4.58
C MET A 95 0.34 10.87 -5.06
N GLU A 96 0.09 11.94 -5.82
CA GLU A 96 -1.23 12.17 -6.45
C GLU A 96 -1.57 11.08 -7.47
N VAL A 97 -0.61 10.68 -8.30
CA VAL A 97 -0.82 9.59 -9.27
C VAL A 97 -1.16 8.28 -8.56
N LEU A 98 -0.42 7.94 -7.51
CA LEU A 98 -0.63 6.71 -6.74
C LEU A 98 -1.98 6.71 -5.98
N LYS A 99 -2.39 7.86 -5.42
CA LYS A 99 -3.71 8.03 -4.78
C LYS A 99 -4.87 7.80 -5.74
N ASN A 100 -4.69 8.16 -7.02
CA ASN A 100 -5.72 8.05 -8.05
C ASN A 100 -5.49 6.84 -8.99
N PHE A 101 -4.65 5.88 -8.58
CA PHE A 101 -4.39 4.71 -9.40
C PHE A 101 -5.67 3.88 -9.59
N LYS A 102 -5.82 3.30 -10.79
CA LYS A 102 -6.99 2.48 -11.16
C LYS A 102 -7.24 1.36 -10.13
N HIS A 103 -8.51 1.01 -9.92
CA HIS A 103 -8.90 -0.03 -8.98
C HIS A 103 -8.51 -1.43 -9.49
N ILE A 104 -8.01 -2.28 -8.59
CA ILE A 104 -7.73 -3.69 -8.83
C ILE A 104 -9.04 -4.43 -8.63
N GLU A 105 -9.61 -4.93 -9.72
CA GLU A 105 -10.95 -5.54 -9.72
C GLU A 105 -10.99 -6.93 -9.06
N SER A 106 -9.85 -7.61 -8.96
CA SER A 106 -9.73 -8.96 -8.41
C SER A 106 -8.36 -9.15 -7.77
N TYR A 107 -8.34 -9.77 -6.58
CA TYR A 107 -7.11 -10.21 -5.92
C TYR A 107 -6.75 -11.67 -6.24
N GLY A 108 -7.18 -12.15 -7.41
CA GLY A 108 -6.95 -13.52 -7.86
C GLY A 108 -7.49 -14.55 -6.87
N GLU A 109 -6.64 -15.50 -6.47
CA GLU A 109 -6.96 -16.54 -5.49
C GLU A 109 -7.33 -15.94 -4.11
N SER A 110 -6.83 -14.74 -3.78
CA SER A 110 -7.12 -14.09 -2.50
C SER A 110 -8.56 -13.56 -2.44
N SER A 111 -9.27 -13.44 -3.56
CA SER A 111 -10.67 -12.97 -3.60
C SER A 111 -11.64 -13.89 -2.83
N GLY A 112 -11.24 -15.11 -2.49
CA GLY A 112 -12.02 -16.02 -1.65
C GLY A 112 -12.14 -15.61 -0.18
N PHE A 113 -11.28 -14.70 0.31
CA PHE A 113 -11.37 -14.20 1.68
C PHE A 113 -12.41 -13.07 1.78
N PRO A 114 -13.38 -13.15 2.72
CA PRO A 114 -14.49 -12.18 2.81
C PRO A 114 -14.03 -10.72 2.90
N VAL A 115 -12.94 -10.47 3.64
CA VAL A 115 -12.34 -9.15 3.83
C VAL A 115 -11.80 -8.50 2.55
N TYR A 116 -11.56 -9.29 1.50
CA TYR A 116 -11.05 -8.80 0.21
C TYR A 116 -12.11 -8.84 -0.90
N GLY A 117 -13.17 -9.62 -0.73
CA GLY A 117 -14.23 -9.80 -1.73
C GLY A 117 -15.31 -8.71 -1.75
N GLY A 118 -15.13 -7.61 -1.02
CA GLY A 118 -16.11 -6.51 -0.95
C GLY A 118 -17.46 -6.89 -0.32
N LYS A 119 -17.55 -8.08 0.26
CA LYS A 119 -18.73 -8.60 0.97
C LYS A 119 -18.36 -8.72 2.45
N LEU A 120 -18.67 -7.66 3.20
CA LEU A 120 -18.79 -7.75 4.66
C LEU A 120 -20.20 -8.21 5.02
#